data_AF-A0A3B9Q1H0-F1
#
_entry.id   AF-A0A3B9Q1H0-F1
#
_cell.length_a   1.000
_cell.length_b   1.000
_cell.length_c   1.000
_cell.angle_alpha   90.00
_cell.angle_beta   90.00
_cell.angle_gamma   90.00
#
_symmetry.space_group_name_H-M   'P 1'
#
loop_
_entity.id
_entity.type
_entity.pdbx_description
1 polymer ?
#
loop_
_entity_poly.entity_id
_entity_poly.type
_entity_poly.pdbx_seq_one_letter_code
_entity_poly.pdbx_strand_id
1 'polypeptide(L)'
;MHLYGKGFFIWKIPNCEGGNPATIASVAKDAGLEHVVIKIADGIYDYNYDSVTKADLIAPVAEALLLKGIRVWGWHYVYGDQPRDEAKAAIRQINKLPLDGYVIDAEGDYKDKYTSASIFMNELRNTLPDFPMALCSYRYPSYHPQLPWTNFLTKCDYNFPQMYWEQAHNPDEQLIRSYNEFLLMNPVRPYVPVGAAYAAGGWVPTTTDIKKFL
;
A
#
# COMPACT_ATOMS: atom_id res chain seq x y z
N MET A 1 -7.88 -4.86 15.06
CA MET A 1 -8.76 -3.90 14.35
C MET A 1 -8.85 -4.32 12.89
N HIS A 2 -10.03 -4.37 12.30
CA HIS A 2 -10.24 -4.79 10.92
C HIS A 2 -10.31 -3.59 9.96
N LEU A 3 -9.63 -3.67 8.81
CA LEU A 3 -9.77 -2.71 7.72
C LEU A 3 -11.04 -3.01 6.91
N TYR A 4 -11.85 -2.00 6.66
CA TYR A 4 -13.14 -2.10 5.97
C TYR A 4 -13.37 -0.85 5.12
N GLY A 5 -14.27 -0.97 4.16
CA GLY A 5 -14.70 0.11 3.29
C GLY A 5 -13.73 0.41 2.16
N LYS A 6 -14.08 1.41 1.35
CA LYS A 6 -13.31 1.81 0.17
C LYS A 6 -12.10 2.65 0.58
N GLY A 7 -10.96 2.37 -0.03
CA GLY A 7 -9.72 3.13 0.19
C GLY A 7 -9.12 3.68 -1.09
N PHE A 8 -8.09 4.52 -0.94
CA PHE A 8 -7.35 5.08 -2.07
C PHE A 8 -5.86 5.24 -1.75
N PHE A 9 -5.00 4.93 -2.72
CA PHE A 9 -3.55 5.11 -2.59
C PHE A 9 -3.11 6.48 -3.11
N ILE A 10 -2.28 7.17 -2.35
CA ILE A 10 -1.61 8.40 -2.76
C ILE A 10 -0.12 8.11 -2.91
N TRP A 11 0.41 8.26 -4.12
CA TRP A 11 1.85 8.21 -4.35
C TRP A 11 2.50 9.56 -4.05
N LYS A 12 2.08 10.62 -4.73
CA LYS A 12 2.68 11.96 -4.65
C LYS A 12 1.63 12.98 -4.25
N ILE A 13 1.72 13.50 -3.02
CA ILE A 13 0.79 14.50 -2.50
C ILE A 13 0.66 15.72 -3.42
N PRO A 14 1.74 16.30 -3.99
CA PRO A 14 1.62 17.45 -4.90
C PRO A 14 0.75 17.20 -6.15
N ASN A 15 0.55 15.93 -6.55
CA ASN A 15 -0.26 15.57 -7.70
C ASN A 15 -1.73 15.29 -7.34
N CYS A 16 -2.09 15.37 -6.06
CA CYS A 16 -3.45 15.19 -5.55
C CYS A 16 -3.98 16.55 -5.12
N GLU A 17 -4.93 17.12 -5.88
CA GLU A 17 -5.60 18.37 -5.52
C GLU A 17 -4.61 19.52 -5.24
N GLY A 18 -3.49 19.54 -5.98
CA GLY A 18 -2.40 20.51 -5.83
C GLY A 18 -1.60 20.38 -4.52
N GLY A 19 -1.71 19.24 -3.83
CA GLY A 19 -1.11 19.01 -2.52
C GLY A 19 -1.84 19.70 -1.37
N ASN A 20 -3.05 20.22 -1.59
CA ASN A 20 -3.79 20.92 -0.54
C ASN A 20 -4.45 19.90 0.43
N PRO A 21 -4.09 19.89 1.73
CA PRO A 21 -4.61 18.90 2.68
C PRO A 21 -6.13 18.91 2.84
N ALA A 22 -6.73 20.10 2.93
CA ALA A 22 -8.17 20.25 3.14
C ALA A 22 -8.97 19.81 1.91
N THR A 23 -8.47 20.12 0.70
CA THR A 23 -9.10 19.69 -0.56
C THR A 23 -8.99 18.18 -0.73
N ILE A 24 -7.80 17.59 -0.52
CA ILE A 24 -7.61 16.12 -0.57
C ILE A 24 -8.60 15.44 0.38
N ALA A 25 -8.67 15.87 1.64
CA ALA A 25 -9.55 15.26 2.63
C ALA A 25 -11.05 15.43 2.30
N SER A 26 -11.44 16.57 1.72
CA SER A 26 -12.83 16.81 1.32
C SER A 26 -13.23 15.95 0.13
N VAL A 27 -12.40 15.86 -0.90
CA VAL A 27 -12.64 14.97 -2.06
C VAL A 27 -12.67 13.51 -1.62
N ALA A 28 -11.78 13.09 -0.72
CA ALA A 28 -11.79 11.75 -0.14
C ALA A 28 -13.11 11.45 0.60
N LYS A 29 -13.63 12.42 1.37
CA LYS A 29 -14.90 12.27 2.06
C LYS A 29 -16.09 12.18 1.10
N ASP A 30 -16.13 13.04 0.09
CA ASP A 30 -17.19 13.07 -0.93
C ASP A 30 -17.19 11.79 -1.78
N ALA A 31 -16.01 11.21 -2.01
CA ALA A 31 -15.86 9.91 -2.64
C ALA A 31 -16.28 8.73 -1.74
N GLY A 32 -16.60 8.96 -0.46
CA GLY A 32 -16.96 7.91 0.49
C GLY A 32 -15.79 6.98 0.82
N LEU A 33 -14.58 7.53 0.94
CA LEU A 33 -13.41 6.77 1.39
C LEU A 33 -13.41 6.63 2.92
N GLU A 34 -13.10 5.43 3.39
CA GLU A 34 -12.95 5.09 4.81
C GLU A 34 -11.48 5.09 5.24
N HIS A 35 -10.56 5.01 4.27
CA HIS A 35 -9.13 5.10 4.51
C HIS A 35 -8.38 5.65 3.29
N VAL A 36 -7.20 6.23 3.53
CA VAL A 36 -6.24 6.63 2.49
C VAL A 36 -4.87 6.07 2.84
N VAL A 37 -4.17 5.52 1.84
CA VAL A 37 -2.84 4.92 1.98
C VAL A 37 -1.81 5.83 1.32
N ILE A 38 -0.97 6.51 2.09
CA ILE A 38 -0.05 7.56 1.59
C ILE A 38 1.38 7.00 1.50
N LYS A 39 2.14 7.32 0.44
CA LYS A 39 3.55 6.88 0.36
C LYS A 39 4.37 7.60 1.44
N ILE A 40 4.89 6.86 2.40
CA ILE A 40 5.68 7.39 3.53
C ILE A 40 7.19 7.22 3.34
N ALA A 41 7.60 6.22 2.56
CA ALA A 41 9.01 5.90 2.35
C ALA A 41 9.28 5.23 0.99
N ASP A 42 10.53 5.30 0.56
CA ASP A 42 11.06 4.67 -0.66
C ASP A 42 12.46 4.14 -0.36
N GLY A 43 12.59 2.82 -0.19
CA GLY A 43 13.81 2.20 0.32
C GLY A 43 14.17 2.73 1.71
N ILE A 44 15.33 3.37 1.84
CA ILE A 44 15.78 3.95 3.12
C ILE A 44 15.36 5.41 3.33
N TYR A 45 14.72 6.02 2.33
CA TYR A 45 14.42 7.46 2.30
C TYR A 45 12.97 7.75 2.68
N ASP A 46 12.77 8.88 3.37
CA ASP A 46 11.43 9.44 3.57
C ASP A 46 10.85 9.90 2.23
N TYR A 47 9.53 9.75 2.06
CA TYR A 47 8.81 10.19 0.87
C TYR A 47 7.80 11.30 1.19
N ASN A 48 7.28 11.99 0.18
CA ASN A 48 6.39 13.15 0.35
C ASN A 48 6.96 14.20 1.34
N TYR A 49 8.27 14.44 1.20
CA TYR A 49 9.03 15.43 1.97
C TYR A 49 9.58 16.48 1.01
N ASP A 50 9.33 17.76 1.31
CA ASP A 50 9.90 18.87 0.55
C ASP A 50 11.33 19.13 1.04
N SER A 51 12.32 18.84 0.19
CA SER A 51 13.73 18.99 0.52
C SER A 51 14.22 20.44 0.56
N VAL A 52 13.47 21.38 -0.04
CA VAL A 52 13.78 22.82 -0.07
C VAL A 52 13.27 23.47 1.20
N THR A 53 11.98 23.31 1.50
CA THR A 53 11.33 23.91 2.67
C THR A 53 11.52 23.08 3.94
N LYS A 54 12.04 21.86 3.81
CA LYS A 54 12.17 20.85 4.88
C LYS A 54 10.82 20.43 5.47
N ALA A 55 9.73 20.66 4.74
CA ALA A 55 8.38 20.37 5.18
C ALA A 55 8.01 18.90 4.95
N ASP A 56 7.40 18.29 5.96
CA ASP A 56 6.68 17.03 5.81
C ASP A 56 5.30 17.32 5.20
N LEU A 57 5.03 16.78 4.00
CA LEU A 57 3.74 16.98 3.33
C LEU A 57 2.68 15.99 3.83
N ILE A 58 3.07 14.91 4.51
CA ILE A 58 2.18 13.83 4.93
C ILE A 58 1.37 14.25 6.16
N ALA A 59 2.02 14.81 7.19
CA ALA A 59 1.37 15.15 8.45
C ALA A 59 0.13 16.05 8.26
N PRO A 60 0.19 17.17 7.50
CA PRO A 60 -1.00 17.99 7.26
C PRO A 60 -2.14 17.26 6.55
N VAL A 61 -1.83 16.39 5.59
CA VAL A 61 -2.84 15.58 4.87
C VAL A 61 -3.46 14.53 5.80
N ALA A 62 -2.64 13.85 6.60
CA ALA A 62 -3.10 12.86 7.56
C ALA A 62 -4.05 13.49 8.61
N GLU A 63 -3.69 14.65 9.17
CA GLU A 63 -4.54 15.39 10.11
C GLU A 63 -5.88 15.79 9.47
N ALA A 64 -5.86 16.31 8.24
CA ALA A 64 -7.07 16.69 7.52
C ALA A 64 -8.00 15.49 7.25
N LEU A 65 -7.44 14.33 6.91
CA LEU A 65 -8.19 13.09 6.71
C LEU A 65 -8.83 12.60 8.02
N LEU A 66 -8.07 12.58 9.12
CA LEU A 66 -8.55 12.18 10.44
C LEU A 66 -9.70 13.08 10.92
N LEU A 67 -9.63 14.40 10.68
CA LEU A 67 -10.71 15.34 10.97
C LEU A 67 -12.01 15.06 10.19
N LYS A 68 -11.93 14.34 9.06
CA LYS A 68 -13.08 13.88 8.28
C LYS A 68 -13.53 12.45 8.65
N GLY A 69 -12.91 11.86 9.66
CA GLY A 69 -13.13 10.48 10.10
C GLY A 69 -12.57 9.44 9.13
N ILE A 70 -11.58 9.80 8.31
CA ILE A 70 -10.94 8.91 7.34
C ILE A 70 -9.64 8.40 7.94
N ARG A 71 -9.47 7.08 7.99
CA ARG A 71 -8.26 6.44 8.52
C ARG A 71 -7.05 6.67 7.61
N VAL A 72 -5.87 6.66 8.19
CA VAL A 72 -4.63 6.92 7.44
C VAL A 72 -3.71 5.71 7.55
N TRP A 73 -3.31 5.16 6.41
CA TRP A 73 -2.30 4.12 6.33
C TRP A 73 -1.08 4.68 5.58
N GLY A 74 0.09 4.14 5.85
CA GLY A 74 1.29 4.48 5.10
C GLY A 74 1.77 3.33 4.24
N TRP A 75 2.19 3.58 3.00
CA TRP A 75 2.83 2.57 2.15
C TRP A 75 4.29 2.90 1.84
N HIS A 76 5.09 1.87 1.64
CA HIS A 76 6.54 1.95 1.46
C HIS A 76 7.00 0.96 0.40
N TYR A 77 7.61 1.48 -0.66
CA TYR A 77 8.26 0.67 -1.68
C TYR A 77 9.62 0.16 -1.16
N VAL A 78 9.81 -1.15 -1.12
CA VAL A 78 11.02 -1.80 -0.57
C VAL A 78 11.83 -2.53 -1.64
N TYR A 79 13.15 -2.44 -1.56
CA TYR A 79 14.08 -3.03 -2.53
C TYR A 79 14.76 -4.28 -1.98
N GLY A 80 14.92 -4.39 -0.65
CA GLY A 80 15.54 -5.55 0.00
C GLY A 80 17.07 -5.59 -0.08
N ASP A 81 17.71 -4.54 -0.61
CA ASP A 81 19.17 -4.41 -0.62
C ASP A 81 19.72 -3.98 0.75
N GLN A 82 18.94 -3.21 1.49
CA GLN A 82 19.28 -2.72 2.83
C GLN A 82 18.13 -3.01 3.81
N PRO A 83 17.76 -4.28 4.04
CA PRO A 83 16.51 -4.64 4.71
C PRO A 83 16.41 -4.11 6.16
N ARG A 84 17.55 -3.92 6.84
CA ARG A 84 17.57 -3.32 8.19
C ARG A 84 17.28 -1.82 8.16
N ASP A 85 17.84 -1.11 7.19
CA ASP A 85 17.68 0.34 7.10
C ASP A 85 16.33 0.71 6.47
N GLU A 86 15.80 -0.12 5.58
CA GLU A 86 14.40 -0.04 5.12
C GLU A 86 13.44 -0.21 6.30
N ALA A 87 13.66 -1.20 7.16
CA ALA A 87 12.83 -1.38 8.36
C ALA A 87 12.92 -0.18 9.31
N LYS A 88 14.12 0.40 9.50
CA LYS A 88 14.29 1.64 10.28
C LYS A 88 13.53 2.82 9.66
N ALA A 89 13.48 2.92 8.33
CA ALA A 89 12.72 3.96 7.64
C ALA A 89 11.22 3.83 7.90
N ALA A 90 10.67 2.61 7.77
CA ALA A 90 9.29 2.31 8.09
C ALA A 90 8.95 2.63 9.56
N ILE A 91 9.74 2.12 10.51
CA ILE A 91 9.54 2.36 11.96
C ILE A 91 9.57 3.86 12.28
N ARG A 92 10.53 4.60 11.70
CA ARG A 92 10.63 6.06 11.88
C ARG A 92 9.35 6.76 11.44
N GLN A 93 8.83 6.42 10.25
CA GLN A 93 7.61 7.04 9.72
C GLN A 93 6.37 6.64 10.53
N ILE A 94 6.23 5.36 10.88
CA ILE A 94 5.12 4.86 11.71
C ILE A 94 5.07 5.56 13.08
N ASN A 95 6.21 5.80 13.72
CA ASN A 95 6.27 6.49 15.01
C ASN A 95 6.06 8.01 14.89
N LYS A 96 6.29 8.60 13.72
CA LYS A 96 6.19 10.04 13.48
C LYS A 96 4.76 10.48 13.10
N LEU A 97 4.05 9.63 12.38
CA LEU A 97 2.78 9.94 11.74
C LEU A 97 1.61 9.22 12.43
N PRO A 98 0.39 9.78 12.41
CA PRO A 98 -0.78 9.16 13.01
C PRO A 98 -1.37 8.08 12.08
N LEU A 99 -0.62 6.98 11.88
CA LEU A 99 -1.00 5.88 11.00
C LEU A 99 -1.76 4.78 11.76
N ASP A 100 -2.85 4.30 11.16
CA ASP A 100 -3.63 3.15 11.61
C ASP A 100 -3.08 1.80 11.09
N GLY A 101 -2.18 1.85 10.10
CA GLY A 101 -1.55 0.67 9.52
C GLY A 101 -0.48 0.99 8.48
N TYR A 102 0.25 -0.05 8.09
CA TYR A 102 1.40 0.04 7.21
C TYR A 102 1.34 -0.98 6.07
N VAL A 103 1.64 -0.56 4.85
CA VAL A 103 1.59 -1.38 3.64
C VAL A 103 2.99 -1.49 3.04
N ILE A 104 3.50 -2.72 2.95
CA ILE A 104 4.78 -3.03 2.34
C ILE A 104 4.54 -3.26 0.86
N ASP A 105 5.05 -2.37 0.01
CA ASP A 105 5.01 -2.55 -1.43
C ASP A 105 6.30 -3.25 -1.88
N ALA A 106 6.20 -4.55 -2.15
CA ALA A 106 7.33 -5.40 -2.53
C ALA A 106 7.08 -6.01 -3.91
N GLU A 107 7.87 -5.60 -4.89
CA GLU A 107 7.69 -6.01 -6.30
C GLU A 107 8.94 -6.71 -6.86
N GLY A 108 9.39 -6.29 -8.04
CA GLY A 108 10.42 -6.97 -8.84
C GLY A 108 11.76 -7.01 -8.13
N ASP A 109 12.13 -5.90 -7.48
CA ASP A 109 13.39 -5.77 -6.75
C ASP A 109 13.53 -6.79 -5.62
N TYR A 110 12.42 -7.28 -5.06
CA TYR A 110 12.41 -8.24 -3.96
C TYR A 110 12.42 -9.70 -4.41
N LYS A 111 12.34 -9.98 -5.71
CA LYS A 111 12.41 -11.36 -6.23
C LYS A 111 13.71 -12.03 -5.79
N ASP A 112 13.59 -13.26 -5.31
CA ASP A 112 14.66 -14.12 -4.80
C ASP A 112 15.38 -13.62 -3.53
N LYS A 113 14.94 -12.51 -2.93
CA LYS A 113 15.54 -11.93 -1.71
C LYS A 113 14.90 -12.46 -0.40
N TYR A 114 14.79 -13.77 -0.26
CA TYR A 114 14.13 -14.42 0.90
C TYR A 114 14.77 -14.06 2.26
N THR A 115 16.10 -14.02 2.32
CA THR A 115 16.82 -13.64 3.55
C THR A 115 16.56 -12.18 3.91
N SER A 116 16.54 -11.28 2.92
CA SER A 116 16.22 -9.87 3.15
C SER A 116 14.79 -9.71 3.68
N ALA A 117 13.82 -10.44 3.14
CA ALA A 117 12.42 -10.39 3.58
C ALA A 117 12.31 -10.81 5.05
N SER A 118 12.98 -11.90 5.43
CA SER A 118 13.04 -12.35 6.83
C SER A 118 13.66 -11.29 7.74
N ILE A 119 14.79 -10.68 7.34
CA ILE A 119 15.44 -9.64 8.14
C ILE A 119 14.50 -8.44 8.31
N PHE A 120 13.99 -7.89 7.21
CA PHE A 120 13.09 -6.74 7.21
C PHE A 120 11.86 -6.98 8.10
N MET A 121 11.16 -8.10 7.90
CA MET A 121 9.96 -8.41 8.68
C MET A 121 10.25 -8.77 10.15
N ASN A 122 11.44 -9.31 10.46
CA ASN A 122 11.85 -9.51 11.85
C ASN A 122 12.09 -8.17 12.56
N GLU A 123 12.80 -7.23 11.93
CA GLU A 123 13.03 -5.90 12.51
C GLU A 123 11.73 -5.16 12.77
N LEU A 124 10.79 -5.19 11.81
CA LEU A 124 9.46 -4.62 11.97
C LEU A 124 8.70 -5.25 13.14
N ARG A 125 8.58 -6.58 13.19
CA ARG A 125 7.79 -7.26 14.24
C ARG A 125 8.43 -7.25 15.62
N ASN A 126 9.75 -7.12 15.71
CA ASN A 126 10.41 -6.94 17.00
C ASN A 126 10.09 -5.56 17.62
N THR A 127 9.90 -4.54 16.78
CA THR A 127 9.64 -3.17 17.25
C THR A 127 8.14 -2.86 17.34
N LEU A 128 7.36 -3.41 16.41
CA LEU A 128 5.94 -3.13 16.19
C LEU A 128 5.16 -4.47 16.14
N PRO A 129 5.12 -5.23 17.27
CA PRO A 129 4.59 -6.59 17.27
C PRO A 129 3.15 -6.67 16.77
N ASP A 130 2.29 -5.75 17.24
CA ASP A 130 0.84 -5.76 16.98
C ASP A 130 0.37 -4.66 16.02
N PHE A 131 1.29 -3.85 15.47
CA PHE A 131 0.91 -2.78 14.54
C PHE A 131 0.36 -3.39 13.24
N PRO A 132 -0.79 -2.96 12.71
CA PRO A 132 -1.36 -3.54 11.50
C PRO A 132 -0.43 -3.40 10.29
N MET A 133 -0.10 -4.52 9.64
CA MET A 133 0.72 -4.52 8.43
C MET A 133 0.06 -5.30 7.30
N ALA A 134 0.28 -4.85 6.06
CA ALA A 134 -0.15 -5.52 4.85
C ALA A 134 1.02 -5.73 3.89
N LEU A 135 1.01 -6.82 3.14
CA LEU A 135 1.81 -6.95 1.93
C LEU A 135 1.00 -6.45 0.74
N CYS A 136 1.53 -5.51 -0.03
CA CYS A 136 1.02 -5.13 -1.34
C CYS A 136 2.01 -5.65 -2.40
N SER A 137 1.53 -6.50 -3.29
CA SER A 137 2.34 -7.09 -4.37
C SER A 137 1.44 -7.66 -5.46
N TYR A 138 2.03 -8.36 -6.44
CA TYR A 138 1.39 -8.86 -7.65
C TYR A 138 0.06 -9.60 -7.41
N ARG A 139 -0.91 -9.38 -8.30
CA ARG A 139 -2.21 -10.07 -8.26
C ARG A 139 -2.17 -11.59 -8.47
N TYR A 140 -1.14 -12.12 -9.12
CA TYR A 140 -1.02 -13.56 -9.40
C TYR A 140 0.30 -14.11 -8.85
N PRO A 141 0.29 -14.72 -7.65
CA PRO A 141 1.45 -15.41 -7.09
C PRO A 141 2.05 -16.43 -8.04
N SER A 142 1.23 -17.13 -8.83
CA SER A 142 1.67 -18.11 -9.83
C SER A 142 2.58 -17.53 -10.91
N TYR A 143 2.45 -16.24 -11.24
CA TYR A 143 3.30 -15.54 -12.21
C TYR A 143 4.55 -14.92 -11.57
N HIS A 144 4.57 -14.81 -10.24
CA HIS A 144 5.67 -14.22 -9.48
C HIS A 144 6.13 -15.14 -8.34
N PRO A 145 6.45 -16.42 -8.62
CA PRO A 145 6.82 -17.38 -7.58
C PRO A 145 8.13 -17.02 -6.86
N GLN A 146 8.97 -16.17 -7.47
CA GLN A 146 10.22 -15.71 -6.88
C GLN A 146 10.05 -14.68 -5.76
N LEU A 147 8.86 -14.06 -5.63
CA LEU A 147 8.63 -13.15 -4.52
C LEU A 147 8.62 -13.95 -3.21
N PRO A 148 9.27 -13.48 -2.12
CA PRO A 148 9.23 -14.10 -0.79
C PRO A 148 7.85 -14.06 -0.09
N TRP A 149 6.80 -14.56 -0.75
CA TRP A 149 5.41 -14.51 -0.30
C TRP A 149 5.21 -14.96 1.15
N THR A 150 5.69 -16.16 1.50
CA THR A 150 5.53 -16.71 2.85
C THR A 150 6.28 -15.91 3.91
N ASN A 151 7.48 -15.39 3.59
CA ASN A 151 8.27 -14.55 4.51
C ASN A 151 7.52 -13.28 4.91
N PHE A 152 6.85 -12.64 3.95
CA PHE A 152 6.01 -11.47 4.19
C PHE A 152 4.68 -11.85 4.85
N LEU A 153 3.89 -12.73 4.23
CA LEU A 153 2.52 -13.03 4.65
C LEU A 153 2.44 -13.70 6.03
N THR A 154 3.46 -14.44 6.46
CA THR A 154 3.52 -14.97 7.85
C THR A 154 3.56 -13.86 8.90
N LYS A 155 4.07 -12.68 8.54
CA LYS A 155 4.25 -11.54 9.43
C LYS A 155 3.41 -10.32 9.02
N CYS A 156 2.49 -10.45 8.06
CA CYS A 156 1.49 -9.42 7.75
C CYS A 156 0.11 -9.86 8.26
N ASP A 157 -0.74 -8.89 8.57
CA ASP A 157 -2.12 -9.09 9.01
C ASP A 157 -3.09 -9.12 7.83
N TYR A 158 -2.72 -8.47 6.72
CA TYR A 158 -3.50 -8.37 5.50
C TYR A 158 -2.65 -8.66 4.26
N ASN A 159 -3.33 -8.93 3.16
CA ASN A 159 -2.75 -8.98 1.83
C ASN A 159 -3.50 -8.03 0.91
N PHE A 160 -2.76 -7.18 0.19
CA PHE A 160 -3.25 -6.12 -0.68
C PHE A 160 -2.81 -6.35 -2.13
N PRO A 161 -3.38 -7.34 -2.86
CA PRO A 161 -2.89 -7.62 -4.20
C PRO A 161 -3.16 -6.46 -5.17
N GLN A 162 -2.14 -6.11 -5.95
CA GLN A 162 -2.16 -5.12 -7.01
C GLN A 162 -2.98 -5.62 -8.20
N MET A 163 -4.30 -5.46 -8.09
CA MET A 163 -5.30 -5.81 -9.08
C MET A 163 -5.32 -4.83 -10.24
N TYR A 164 -4.17 -4.58 -10.86
CA TYR A 164 -4.06 -3.65 -11.99
C TYR A 164 -4.38 -4.35 -13.31
N TRP A 165 -5.60 -4.19 -13.81
CA TRP A 165 -6.05 -4.77 -15.08
C TRP A 165 -5.60 -3.95 -16.31
N GLU A 166 -4.44 -3.29 -16.21
CA GLU A 166 -3.89 -2.47 -17.29
C GLU A 166 -3.91 -3.20 -18.64
N GLN A 167 -4.20 -2.45 -19.71
CA GLN A 167 -4.35 -2.96 -21.08
C GLN A 167 -5.53 -3.93 -21.28
N ALA A 168 -6.44 -4.06 -20.29
CA ALA A 168 -7.66 -4.86 -20.35
C ALA A 168 -8.86 -4.11 -19.76
N HIS A 169 -10.05 -4.71 -19.83
CA HIS A 169 -11.32 -4.18 -19.30
C HIS A 169 -12.20 -5.29 -18.66
N ASN A 170 -11.55 -6.18 -17.90
CA ASN A 170 -12.16 -7.34 -17.23
C ASN A 170 -11.71 -7.49 -15.75
N PRO A 171 -11.82 -6.43 -14.92
CA PRO A 171 -11.36 -6.46 -13.54
C PRO A 171 -12.02 -7.54 -12.68
N ASP A 172 -13.30 -7.84 -12.93
CA ASP A 172 -14.09 -8.88 -12.28
C ASP A 172 -13.48 -10.27 -12.45
N GLU A 173 -13.17 -10.66 -13.69
CA GLU A 173 -12.56 -11.96 -13.99
C GLU A 173 -11.17 -12.08 -13.35
N GLN A 174 -10.37 -11.01 -13.44
CA GLN A 174 -9.04 -10.98 -12.87
C GLN A 174 -9.08 -11.05 -11.34
N LEU A 175 -10.04 -10.37 -10.71
CA LEU A 175 -10.23 -10.36 -9.27
C LEU A 175 -10.60 -11.77 -8.76
N ILE A 176 -11.55 -12.44 -9.41
CA ILE A 176 -11.95 -13.81 -9.06
C ILE A 176 -10.74 -14.74 -9.14
N ARG A 177 -9.96 -14.65 -10.23
CA ARG A 177 -8.75 -15.46 -10.39
C ARG A 177 -7.74 -15.18 -9.28
N SER A 178 -7.42 -13.91 -9.04
CA SER A 178 -6.44 -13.52 -8.02
C SER A 178 -6.85 -14.03 -6.64
N TYR A 179 -8.11 -13.79 -6.25
CA TYR A 179 -8.65 -14.26 -4.98
C TYR A 179 -8.50 -15.77 -4.82
N ASN A 180 -8.86 -16.54 -5.86
CA ASN A 180 -8.71 -18.00 -5.84
C ASN A 180 -7.25 -18.46 -5.71
N GLU A 181 -6.28 -17.77 -6.34
CA GLU A 181 -4.85 -18.09 -6.15
C GLU A 181 -4.40 -17.84 -4.71
N PHE A 182 -4.83 -16.73 -4.09
CA PHE A 182 -4.46 -16.42 -2.70
C PHE A 182 -5.15 -17.31 -1.66
N LEU A 183 -6.32 -17.89 -1.96
CA LEU A 183 -6.95 -18.91 -1.11
C LEU A 183 -6.13 -20.21 -1.04
N LEU A 184 -5.27 -20.47 -2.02
CA LEU A 184 -4.40 -21.65 -2.06
C LEU A 184 -3.05 -21.42 -1.37
N MET A 185 -2.77 -20.19 -0.92
CA MET A 185 -1.52 -19.86 -0.26
C MET A 185 -1.52 -20.19 1.23
N ASN A 186 -0.32 -20.34 1.79
CA ASN A 186 -0.14 -20.49 3.23
C ASN A 186 0.88 -19.46 3.77
N PRO A 187 0.49 -18.60 4.73
CA PRO A 187 -0.86 -18.44 5.27
C PRO A 187 -1.81 -17.72 4.30
N VAL A 188 -3.11 -17.97 4.44
CA VAL A 188 -4.15 -17.11 3.87
C VAL A 188 -4.31 -15.88 4.76
N ARG A 189 -4.39 -14.69 4.15
CA ARG A 189 -4.64 -13.43 4.85
C ARG A 189 -5.92 -12.76 4.34
N PRO A 190 -6.59 -11.95 5.15
CA PRO A 190 -7.63 -11.04 4.69
C PRO A 190 -7.19 -10.32 3.41
N TYR A 191 -7.99 -10.49 2.36
CA TYR A 191 -7.68 -10.08 1.00
C TYR A 191 -8.33 -8.71 0.73
N VAL A 192 -7.53 -7.69 0.43
CA VAL A 192 -7.95 -6.30 0.21
C VAL A 192 -7.38 -5.81 -1.13
N PRO A 193 -8.04 -6.08 -2.27
CA PRO A 193 -7.46 -5.83 -3.59
C PRO A 193 -7.28 -4.34 -3.86
N VAL A 194 -6.20 -3.99 -4.57
CA VAL A 194 -5.87 -2.62 -4.98
C VAL A 194 -6.11 -2.48 -6.48
N GLY A 195 -7.22 -1.85 -6.87
CA GLY A 195 -7.61 -1.68 -8.26
C GLY A 195 -6.88 -0.52 -8.97
N ALA A 196 -6.76 -0.61 -10.30
CA ALA A 196 -6.20 0.47 -11.11
C ALA A 196 -7.20 1.64 -11.22
N ALA A 197 -6.82 2.79 -10.69
CA ALA A 197 -7.58 4.05 -10.79
C ALA A 197 -6.77 5.16 -11.51
N TYR A 198 -5.78 4.77 -12.32
CA TYR A 198 -4.87 5.66 -13.04
C TYR A 198 -4.77 5.26 -14.52
N ALA A 199 -4.20 6.14 -15.35
CA ALA A 199 -3.92 5.87 -16.76
C ALA A 199 -2.47 5.39 -16.96
N ALA A 200 -2.26 4.46 -17.89
CA ALA A 200 -0.95 3.90 -18.23
C ALA A 200 -0.83 3.64 -19.73
N GLY A 201 0.17 4.25 -20.39
CA GLY A 201 0.48 3.94 -21.81
C GLY A 201 -0.68 4.11 -22.79
N GLY A 202 -1.58 5.08 -22.56
CA GLY A 202 -2.78 5.31 -23.38
C GLY A 202 -4.03 4.53 -22.93
N TRP A 203 -3.88 3.56 -22.04
CA TRP A 203 -4.99 2.86 -21.38
C TRP A 203 -5.47 3.65 -20.15
N VAL A 204 -6.79 3.62 -19.90
CA VAL A 204 -7.43 4.24 -18.73
C VAL A 204 -8.61 3.37 -18.28
N PRO A 205 -8.81 3.13 -16.97
CA PRO A 205 -9.98 2.40 -16.50
C PRO A 205 -11.25 3.20 -16.80
N THR A 206 -12.29 2.49 -17.25
CA THR A 206 -13.62 3.05 -17.46
C THR A 206 -14.42 3.04 -16.16
N THR A 207 -15.50 3.82 -16.10
CA THR A 207 -16.43 3.76 -14.97
C THR A 207 -17.08 2.38 -14.83
N THR A 208 -17.25 1.64 -15.92
CA THR A 208 -17.71 0.25 -15.90
C THR A 208 -16.68 -0.67 -15.25
N ASP A 209 -15.39 -0.50 -15.52
CA ASP A 209 -14.34 -1.29 -14.88
C ASP A 209 -14.35 -1.08 -13.36
N ILE A 210 -14.39 0.18 -12.93
CA ILE A 210 -14.41 0.52 -11.50
C ILE A 210 -15.65 -0.10 -10.81
N LYS A 211 -16.82 -0.07 -11.47
CA LYS A 211 -18.04 -0.69 -10.93
C LYS A 211 -18.00 -2.21 -10.87
N LYS A 212 -17.29 -2.86 -11.79
CA LYS A 212 -17.10 -4.32 -11.80
C LYS A 212 -16.07 -4.78 -10.76
N PHE A 213 -15.13 -3.91 -10.43
CA PHE A 213 -14.11 -4.17 -9.41
C PHE A 213 -14.64 -4.04 -7.98
N LEU A 214 -15.48 -3.04 -7.71
CA LEU A 214 -16.11 -2.77 -6.40
C LEU A 214 -17.23 -3.76 -6.08
#